data_AF-K2Q7M2-F1
#
_entry.id   AF-K2Q7M2-F1
#
_cell.length_a   1.000
_cell.length_b   1.000
_cell.length_c   1.000
_cell.angle_alpha   90.00
_cell.angle_beta   90.00
_cell.angle_gamma   90.00
#
_symmetry.space_group_name_H-M   'P 1'
#
loop_
_entity.id
_entity.type
_entity.pdbx_description
1 polymer ?
#
loop_
_entity_poly.entity_id
_entity_poly.type
_entity_poly.pdbx_seq_one_letter_code
_entity_poly.pdbx_strand_id
1 'polypeptide(L)' 'MQNIRSAAYALVGLAFVGLAAAFAVSLTLVIGALLTVTLGARMLMGKTKRAPAYVKAKRREDVRVWNDGKGTIIDL' A
#
# COMPACT_ATOMS: atom_id res chain seq x y z
N MET A 1 11.13 -50.73 -25.82
CA MET A 1 10.21 -49.57 -25.86
C MET A 1 10.04 -48.84 -24.53
N GLN A 2 10.30 -49.47 -23.37
CA GLN A 2 10.11 -48.81 -22.05
C GLN A 2 11.09 -47.66 -21.79
N ASN A 3 12.37 -47.78 -22.19
CA ASN A 3 13.39 -46.74 -21.95
C ASN A 3 13.13 -45.42 -22.70
N ILE A 4 12.50 -45.48 -23.88
CA ILE A 4 12.17 -44.28 -24.65
C ILE A 4 10.98 -43.55 -24.01
N ARG A 5 9.99 -44.30 -23.50
CA ARG A 5 8.84 -43.73 -22.80
C ARG A 5 9.25 -43.11 -21.48
N SER A 6 10.14 -43.74 -20.71
CA SER A 6 10.66 -43.16 -19.46
C SER A 6 11.49 -41.90 -19.72
N ALA A 7 12.33 -41.88 -20.76
CA ALA A 7 13.06 -40.68 -21.16
C ALA A 7 12.12 -39.54 -21.57
N ALA A 8 11.04 -39.83 -22.31
CA ALA A 8 10.04 -38.84 -22.67
C ALA A 8 9.34 -38.25 -21.42
N TYR A 9 8.95 -39.09 -20.45
CA TYR A 9 8.34 -38.59 -19.20
C TYR A 9 9.32 -37.75 -18.37
N ALA A 10 10.60 -38.11 -18.34
CA ALA A 10 11.63 -37.32 -17.66
C ALA A 10 11.80 -35.93 -18.31
N LEU A 11 11.80 -35.86 -19.64
CA LEU A 11 11.86 -34.59 -20.38
C LEU A 11 10.63 -33.71 -20.13
N VAL A 12 9.44 -34.30 -20.12
CA VAL A 12 8.20 -33.57 -19.80
C VAL A 12 8.23 -33.04 -18.37
N GLY A 13 8.69 -33.85 -17.41
CA GLY A 13 8.87 -33.41 -16.02
C GLY A 13 9.86 -32.25 -15.91
N LEU A 14 11.01 -32.36 -16.57
CA LEU A 14 12.02 -31.31 -16.60
C LEU A 14 11.47 -30.01 -17.22
N ALA A 15 10.74 -30.12 -18.33
CA ALA A 15 10.11 -28.98 -18.97
C ALA A 15 9.09 -28.29 -18.06
N PHE A 16 8.30 -29.07 -17.31
CA PHE A 16 7.32 -28.54 -16.38
C PHE A 16 7.98 -27.79 -15.21
N VAL A 17 9.05 -28.34 -14.65
CA VAL A 17 9.85 -27.67 -13.60
C VAL A 17 10.49 -26.39 -14.14
N GLY A 18 11.06 -26.44 -15.35
CA GLY A 18 11.61 -25.25 -16.00
C GLY A 18 10.57 -24.17 -16.22
N LEU A 19 9.36 -24.54 -16.65
CA LEU A 19 8.23 -23.62 -16.83
C LEU A 19 7.81 -22.99 -15.49
N ALA A 20 7.70 -23.80 -14.43
CA ALA A 20 7.36 -23.32 -13.10
C ALA A 20 8.41 -22.34 -12.55
N ALA A 21 9.70 -22.64 -12.76
CA ALA A 21 10.80 -21.76 -12.36
C ALA A 21 10.78 -20.44 -13.14
N ALA A 22 10.62 -20.49 -14.47
CA ALA A 22 10.52 -19.30 -15.30
C ALA A 22 9.30 -18.44 -14.92
N PHE A 23 8.17 -19.08 -14.62
CA PHE A 23 6.97 -18.39 -14.15
C PHE A 23 7.21 -17.71 -12.79
N ALA A 24 7.83 -18.38 -11.83
CA ALA A 24 8.16 -17.80 -10.53
C ALA A 24 9.10 -16.59 -10.64
N VAL A 25 10.12 -16.67 -11.51
CA VAL A 25 11.01 -15.56 -11.81
C VAL A 25 10.25 -14.39 -12.45
N SER A 26 9.41 -14.67 -13.44
CA SER A 26 8.57 -13.65 -14.09
C SER A 26 7.66 -12.94 -13.10
N LEU A 27 6.98 -13.69 -12.24
CA LEU A 27 6.10 -13.14 -11.21
C LEU A 27 6.87 -12.24 -10.23
N THR A 28 8.06 -12.69 -9.81
CA THR A 28 8.94 -11.91 -8.92
C THR A 28 9.37 -10.61 -9.58
N LEU A 29 9.73 -10.64 -10.87
CA LEU A 29 10.10 -9.45 -11.63
C LEU A 29 8.94 -8.46 -11.75
N VAL A 30 7.73 -8.95 -12.04
CA VAL A 30 6.54 -8.09 -12.15
C VAL A 30 6.22 -7.41 -10.82
N ILE A 31 6.24 -8.17 -9.71
CA ILE A 31 6.01 -7.63 -8.38
C ILE A 31 7.11 -6.63 -8.00
N GLY A 32 8.38 -6.98 -8.24
CA GLY A 32 9.52 -6.10 -7.98
C GLY A 32 9.45 -4.81 -8.78
N ALA A 33 9.06 -4.87 -10.05
CA ALA A 33 8.86 -3.70 -10.90
C ALA A 33 7.72 -2.82 -10.38
N LEU A 34 6.56 -3.40 -10.04
CA LEU A 34 5.43 -2.68 -9.45
C LEU A 34 5.82 -1.96 -8.15
N LEU A 35 6.53 -2.66 -7.25
CA LEU A 35 7.02 -2.07 -6.00
C LEU A 35 8.00 -0.92 -6.27
N THR A 36 8.93 -1.10 -7.22
CA THR A 36 9.92 -0.08 -7.56
C THR A 36 9.26 1.15 -8.17
N VAL A 37 8.32 0.96 -9.10
CA VAL A 37 7.59 2.05 -9.75
C VAL A 37 6.71 2.79 -8.73
N THR A 38 5.98 2.07 -7.89
CA THR A 38 5.11 2.71 -6.87
C THR A 38 5.93 3.47 -5.83
N LEU A 39 7.06 2.93 -5.39
CA LEU A 39 7.94 3.61 -4.45
C LEU A 39 8.61 4.83 -5.10
N GLY A 40 9.09 4.69 -6.34
CA GLY A 40 9.64 5.79 -7.12
C GLY A 40 8.62 6.91 -7.33
N ALA A 41 7.39 6.56 -7.74
CA ALA A 41 6.29 7.49 -7.88
C ALA A 41 5.98 8.19 -6.54
N ARG A 42 5.98 7.46 -5.42
CA ARG A 42 5.78 8.05 -4.09
C ARG A 42 6.90 8.99 -3.67
N MET A 43 8.15 8.71 -4.04
CA MET A 43 9.29 9.60 -3.79
C MET A 43 9.21 10.88 -4.63
N LEU A 44 8.73 10.78 -5.86
CA LEU A 44 8.55 11.92 -6.76
C LEU A 44 7.26 12.73 -6.43
N MET A 45 6.23 12.08 -5.88
CA MET A 45 5.04 12.76 -5.39
C MET A 45 5.41 13.63 -4.18
N GLY A 46 5.31 14.95 -4.37
CA GLY A 46 5.42 15.90 -3.26
C GLY A 46 4.45 15.51 -2.16
N LYS A 47 4.93 15.49 -0.90
CA LYS A 47 4.05 15.28 0.25
C LYS A 47 2.94 16.33 0.18
N THR A 48 1.70 15.90 -0.06
CA THR A 48 0.52 16.72 0.22
C THR A 48 0.54 16.95 1.72
N LYS A 49 1.22 18.02 2.14
CA LYS A 49 1.10 18.51 3.51
C LYS A 49 -0.38 18.74 3.69
N ARG A 50 -0.99 17.95 4.59
CA ARG A 50 -2.36 18.20 5.04
C ARG A 50 -2.32 19.64 5.51
N ALA A 51 -3.01 20.54 4.81
CA ALA A 51 -3.01 21.95 5.18
C ALA A 51 -3.42 22.00 6.66
N PRO A 52 -2.59 22.58 7.54
CA PRO A 52 -3.00 22.75 8.92
C PRO A 52 -4.36 23.45 8.91
N ALA A 53 -5.37 22.78 9.43
CA ALA A 53 -6.68 23.36 9.61
C ALA A 53 -6.53 24.35 10.77
N TYR A 54 -6.11 25.57 10.43
CA TYR A 54 -6.13 26.67 11.37
C TYR A 54 -7.60 26.98 11.65
N VAL A 55 -8.09 26.54 12.79
CA VAL A 55 -9.33 27.07 13.36
C VAL A 55 -9.06 28.56 13.53
N LYS A 56 -9.73 29.40 12.73
CA LYS A 56 -9.75 30.84 12.99
C LYS A 56 -10.27 30.96 14.41
N ALA A 57 -9.44 31.43 15.35
CA ALA A 57 -9.89 31.69 16.70
C ALA A 57 -11.14 32.58 16.59
N LYS A 58 -12.29 32.01 16.96
CA LYS A 58 -13.54 32.75 17.02
C LYS A 58 -13.26 33.90 17.99
N ARG A 59 -13.58 35.13 17.58
CA ARG A 59 -13.33 36.34 18.37
C ARG A 59 -13.85 36.07 19.79
N ARG A 60 -13.16 36.52 20.85
CA ARG A 60 -13.58 36.32 22.26
C ARG A 60 -15.06 36.68 22.53
N GLU A 61 -15.63 37.51 21.66
CA GLU A 61 -17.04 37.94 21.63
C GLU A 61 -18.04 36.79 21.35
N ASP A 62 -17.61 35.69 20.71
CA ASP A 62 -18.45 34.55 20.33
C ASP A 62 -18.31 33.33 21.26
N VAL A 63 -17.47 33.43 22.29
CA VAL A 63 -17.28 32.37 23.29
C VAL A 63 -18.43 32.48 24.28
N ARG A 64 -19.38 31.53 24.21
CA ARG A 64 -20.55 31.56 25.09
C ARG A 64 -20.23 30.79 26.36
N VAL A 65 -20.26 31.52 27.47
CA VAL A 65 -20.07 30.96 28.81
C VAL A 65 -21.42 30.95 29.52
N TRP A 66 -21.83 29.79 30.01
CA TRP A 66 -22.99 29.71 30.91
C TRP A 66 -22.73 28.74 32.06
N ASN A 67 -23.43 28.96 33.17
CA ASN A 67 -23.38 28.13 34.36
C ASN A 67 -24.66 27.29 34.43
N ASP A 68 -24.52 25.97 34.54
CA ASP A 68 -25.65 25.02 34.58
C ASP A 68 -26.08 24.66 36.02
N GLY A 69 -25.50 25.32 37.03
CA GLY A 69 -25.73 25.05 38.45
C GLY A 69 -24.90 23.90 39.02
N LYS A 70 -24.19 23.13 38.17
CA LYS A 70 -23.22 22.09 38.56
C LYS A 70 -21.78 22.45 38.15
N GLY A 71 -21.62 23.42 37.25
CA GLY A 71 -20.34 23.96 36.82
C GLY A 71 -20.48 25.02 35.72
N THR A 72 -19.34 25.59 35.33
CA THR A 72 -19.26 26.56 34.23
C THR A 72 -18.87 25.83 32.94
N ILE A 73 -19.68 25.98 31.89
CA ILE A 73 -19.40 25.44 30.56
C ILE A 73 -18.94 26.58 29.66
N ILE A 74 -17.85 26.33 28.93
CA ILE A 74 -17.26 27.27 27.97
C ILE A 74 -17.33 26.62 26.59
N ASP A 75 -18.17 27.17 25.71
CA ASP A 75 -18.29 26.75 24.32
C ASP A 75 -17.32 27.60 23.48
N LEU A 76 -16.28 26.96 22.92
CA LEU A 76 -15.16 27.57 22.20
C LEU A 76 -15.28 27.40 20.68
#